data_AF-A0A956FZ29-F1
#
_entry.id   AF-A0A956FZ29-F1
#
_cell.length_a   1.000
_cell.length_b   1.000
_cell.length_c   1.000
_cell.angle_alpha   90.00
_cell.angle_beta   90.00
_cell.angle_gamma   90.00
#
_symmetry.space_group_name_H-M   'P 1'
#
loop_
_entity.id
_entity.type
_entity.pdbx_description
1 polymer ?
#
loop_
_entity_poly.entity_id
_entity_poly.type
_entity_poly.pdbx_seq_one_letter_code
_entity_poly.pdbx_strand_id
1 'polypeptide(L)' 'LAAFHRATERLLGPIDPARLSYDSCGIRPKLRPPCEENERDFVILEEPAGCVHLLGVESPGLTAALALAELVAERLR' A
#
# COMPACT_ATOMS: atom_id res chain seq x y z
N LEU A 1 20.69 2.75 -4.56
CA LEU A 1 21.15 1.55 -5.31
C LEU A 1 22.00 0.60 -4.46
N ALA A 2 23.12 1.05 -3.86
CA ALA A 2 24.00 0.17 -3.08
C ALA A 2 23.33 -0.59 -1.92
N ALA A 3 22.43 0.07 -1.17
CA ALA A 3 21.67 -0.61 -0.10
C ALA A 3 20.72 -1.69 -0.64
N PHE A 4 20.09 -1.43 -1.80
CA PHE A 4 19.20 -2.38 -2.46
C PHE A 4 20.00 -3.59 -2.98
N HIS A 5 21.11 -3.34 -3.69
CA HIS A 5 22.02 -4.39 -4.18
C HIS A 5 22.50 -5.33 -3.06
N ARG A 6 22.99 -4.79 -1.93
CA ARG A 6 23.38 -5.60 -0.76
C ARG A 6 22.24 -6.46 -0.21
N ALA A 7 21.03 -5.92 -0.15
CA ALA A 7 19.86 -6.68 0.31
C ALA A 7 19.49 -7.79 -0.68
N THR A 8 19.59 -7.51 -1.99
CA THR A 8 19.38 -8.50 -3.06
C THR A 8 20.40 -9.62 -2.98
N GLU A 9 21.69 -9.33 -2.79
CA GLU A 9 22.73 -10.36 -2.69
C GLU A 9 22.52 -11.28 -1.48
N ARG A 10 22.07 -10.72 -0.35
CA ARG A 10 21.73 -11.52 0.84
C ARG A 10 20.58 -12.48 0.59
N LEU A 11 19.63 -12.12 -0.28
CA LEU A 11 18.44 -12.93 -0.57
C LEU A 11 18.66 -13.95 -1.71
N LEU A 12 19.39 -13.56 -2.75
CA LEU A 12 19.48 -14.29 -4.02
C LEU A 12 20.90 -14.78 -4.36
N GLY A 13 21.92 -14.40 -3.58
CA GLY A 13 23.33 -14.65 -3.88
C GLY A 13 23.96 -13.58 -4.79
N PRO A 14 25.22 -13.78 -5.24
CA PRO A 14 25.96 -12.79 -6.01
C PRO A 14 25.23 -12.36 -7.29
N ILE A 15 25.06 -11.06 -7.48
CA ILE A 15 24.39 -10.46 -8.66
C ILE A 15 25.23 -9.31 -9.19
N ASP A 16 25.46 -9.30 -10.50
CA ASP A 16 26.10 -8.20 -11.20
C ASP A 16 25.29 -6.89 -11.01
N PRO A 17 25.87 -5.83 -10.42
CA PRO A 17 25.21 -4.55 -10.22
C PRO A 17 24.63 -3.92 -11.50
N ALA A 18 25.21 -4.22 -12.67
CA ALA A 18 24.72 -3.73 -13.96
C ALA A 18 23.33 -4.29 -14.34
N ARG A 19 22.87 -5.33 -13.66
CA ARG A 19 21.53 -5.90 -13.85
C ARG A 19 20.43 -5.16 -13.07
N LEU A 20 20.79 -4.15 -12.27
CA LEU A 20 19.83 -3.31 -11.58
C LEU A 20 19.48 -2.08 -12.43
N SER A 21 18.21 -1.98 -12.82
CA SER A 21 17.63 -0.80 -13.46
C SER A 21 16.54 -0.20 -12.58
N TYR A 22 16.25 1.09 -12.77
CA TYR A 22 15.02 1.67 -12.22
C TYR A 22 13.81 0.99 -12.85
N ASP A 23 12.82 0.65 -12.04
CA ASP A 23 11.53 0.13 -12.48
C ASP A 23 10.46 1.20 -12.25
N SER A 24 10.07 1.39 -10.99
CA SER A 24 9.07 2.39 -10.61
C SER A 24 9.22 2.81 -9.15
N CYS A 25 8.47 3.85 -8.76
CA CYS A 25 8.20 4.17 -7.36
C CYS A 25 6.72 4.51 -7.17
N GLY A 26 6.22 4.32 -5.95
CA GLY A 26 4.83 4.58 -5.60
C GLY A 26 4.73 5.33 -4.28
N ILE A 27 3.60 6.03 -4.09
CA ILE A 27 3.28 6.77 -2.87
C ILE A 27 2.15 6.03 -2.16
N ARG A 28 2.33 5.73 -0.87
CA ARG A 28 1.29 5.09 -0.04
C ARG A 28 0.37 6.15 0.57
N PRO A 29 -0.96 5.97 0.52
CA PRO A 29 -1.90 6.86 1.20
C PRO A 29 -1.90 6.57 2.71
N LYS A 30 -0.86 6.99 3.43
CA LYS A 30 -0.73 6.73 4.88
C LYS A 30 -1.71 7.59 5.69
N LEU A 31 -2.35 7.01 6.70
CA LEU A 31 -3.14 7.74 7.70
C LEU A 31 -2.32 8.16 8.93
N ARG A 32 -1.13 7.57 9.11
CA ARG A 32 -0.25 7.88 10.23
C ARG A 32 0.75 8.98 9.88
N PRO A 33 1.16 9.81 10.86
CA PRO A 33 2.30 10.70 10.69
C PRO A 33 3.62 9.92 10.62
N PRO A 34 4.71 10.51 10.09
CA PRO A 34 6.00 9.83 9.97
C PRO A 34 6.61 9.33 11.30
N CYS A 35 6.28 9.96 12.43
CA CYS A 35 6.79 9.61 13.75
C CYS A 35 6.07 8.45 14.44
N GLU A 36 4.91 8.02 13.93
CA GLU A 36 4.14 6.91 14.49
C GLU A 36 4.62 5.60 13.86
N GLU A 37 4.97 4.60 14.67
CA GLU A 37 5.50 3.32 14.19
C GLU A 37 4.41 2.37 13.71
N ASN A 38 3.25 2.39 14.40
CA ASN A 38 2.16 1.47 14.10
C ASN A 38 1.39 1.93 12.87
N GLU A 39 1.10 0.98 11.98
CA GLU A 39 0.23 1.23 10.84
C GLU A 39 -1.23 1.34 11.28
N ARG A 40 -2.01 2.15 10.55
CA ARG A 40 -3.45 2.34 10.80
C ARG A 40 -4.25 1.50 9.83
N ASP A 41 -5.40 1.01 10.29
CA ASP A 41 -6.32 0.25 9.45
C ASP A 41 -6.97 1.14 8.38
N PHE A 42 -7.57 0.50 7.37
CA PHE A 42 -8.36 1.19 6.36
C PHE A 42 -9.54 1.90 7.03
N VAL A 43 -9.83 3.12 6.58
CA VAL A 43 -11.00 3.87 7.06
C VAL A 43 -12.06 3.86 5.96
N ILE A 44 -13.18 3.21 6.25
CA ILE A 44 -14.39 3.27 5.43
C ILE A 44 -15.38 4.20 6.15
N LEU A 45 -15.56 5.41 5.63
CA LEU A 45 -16.41 6.44 6.21
C LEU A 45 -17.53 6.79 5.26
N GLU A 46 -18.78 6.79 5.74
CA GLU A 46 -19.91 7.31 4.96
C GLU A 46 -20.29 8.70 5.48
N GLU A 47 -19.89 9.75 4.75
CA GLU A 47 -20.21 11.12 5.11
C GLU A 47 -20.06 12.06 3.89
N PRO A 48 -21.12 12.78 3.46
CA PRO A 48 -22.52 12.65 3.92
C PRO A 48 -23.14 11.31 3.50
N ALA A 49 -24.37 11.04 3.97
CA ALA A 49 -25.12 9.85 3.58
C ALA A 49 -25.15 9.65 2.06
N GLY A 50 -24.88 8.42 1.60
CA GLY A 50 -24.74 8.07 0.19
C GLY A 50 -23.36 8.36 -0.41
N CYS A 51 -22.37 8.82 0.37
CA CYS A 51 -20.99 9.02 -0.07
C CYS A 51 -20.02 8.23 0.81
N VAL A 52 -19.43 7.15 0.27
CA VAL A 52 -18.48 6.30 0.99
C VAL A 52 -17.05 6.65 0.59
N HIS A 53 -16.25 7.09 1.56
CA HIS A 53 -14.82 7.33 1.46
C HIS A 53 -14.03 6.10 1.84
N LEU A 54 -13.06 5.73 1.00
CA LEU A 54 -12.04 4.72 1.29
C LEU A 54 -10.71 5.44 1.52
N LEU A 55 -10.38 5.67 2.79
CA LEU A 55 -9.19 6.41 3.20
C LEU A 55 -8.14 5.45 3.73
N GLY A 56 -6.87 5.75 3.49
CA GLY A 56 -5.79 4.94 4.05
C GLY A 56 -5.56 3.59 3.38
N VAL A 57 -6.13 3.35 2.20
CA VAL A 57 -6.02 2.06 1.50
C VAL A 57 -4.62 1.88 0.91
N GLU A 58 -3.66 1.54 1.77
CA GLU A 58 -2.33 1.08 1.39
C GLU A 58 -2.29 -0.44 1.21
N SER A 59 -1.12 -1.08 1.20
CA SER A 59 -1.02 -2.55 1.17
C SER A 59 -1.71 -3.18 2.40
N PRO A 60 -2.59 -4.18 2.24
CA PRO A 60 -2.83 -4.99 1.03
C PRO A 60 -4.05 -4.57 0.18
N GLY A 61 -4.18 -3.30 -0.18
CA GLY A 61 -5.36 -2.73 -0.85
C GLY A 61 -5.71 -3.34 -2.20
N LEU A 62 -4.70 -3.73 -3.01
CA LEU A 62 -4.96 -4.49 -4.24
C LEU A 62 -5.58 -5.87 -3.95
N THR A 63 -5.03 -6.58 -2.96
CA THR A 63 -5.54 -7.89 -2.54
C THR A 63 -6.96 -7.78 -1.95
N ALA A 64 -7.25 -6.69 -1.23
CA ALA A 64 -8.54 -6.45 -0.59
C ALA A 64 -9.58 -5.75 -1.50
N ALA A 65 -9.23 -5.44 -2.75
CA ALA A 65 -10.04 -4.56 -3.61
C ALA A 65 -11.49 -5.04 -3.80
N LEU A 66 -11.69 -6.35 -4.03
CA LEU A 66 -13.03 -6.90 -4.24
C LEU A 66 -13.86 -6.90 -2.96
N ALA A 67 -13.26 -7.23 -1.81
CA ALA A 67 -13.96 -7.18 -0.51
C ALA A 67 -14.35 -5.75 -0.13
N LEU A 68 -13.49 -4.76 -0.43
CA LEU A 68 -13.83 -3.36 -0.25
C LEU A 68 -14.99 -2.92 -1.16
N ALA A 69 -15.01 -3.39 -2.41
CA ALA A 69 -16.11 -3.10 -3.34
C ALA A 69 -17.44 -3.69 -2.87
N GLU A 70 -17.45 -4.93 -2.37
CA GLU A 70 -18.63 -5.57 -1.78
C GLU A 70 -19.15 -4.76 -0.59
N LEU A 71 -18.27 -4.35 0.33
CA LEU A 71 -18.64 -3.53 1.48
C LEU A 71 -19.24 -2.18 1.06
N VAL A 72 -18.65 -1.50 0.07
CA VAL A 72 -19.17 -0.23 -0.45
C VAL A 72 -20.55 -0.44 -1.08
N ALA A 73 -20.74 -1.50 -1.84
CA ALA A 73 -22.03 -1.82 -2.46
C ALA A 73 -23.13 -2.10 -1.41
N GLU A 74 -22.79 -2.75 -0.30
CA GLU A 74 -23.74 -2.98 0.80
C GLU A 74 -24.16 -1.69 1.52
N ARG A 75 -23.26 -0.72 1.65
CA ARG A 75 -23.53 0.57 2.32
C ARG A 75 -24.36 1.53 1.49
N LEU A 76 -24.28 1.42 0.16
CA LEU A 76 -24.98 2.30 -0.78
C LEU A 76 -26.32 1.73 -1.28
N ARG A 77 -26.76 0.59 -0.76
CA ARG A 77 -28.10 0.04 -1.02
C ARG A 77 -29.15 0.78 -0.20
#